data_AF-A0A941PK16-F1
#
_entry.id   AF-A0A941PK16-F1
#
_cell.length_a   1.000
_cell.length_b   1.000
_cell.length_c   1.000
_cell.angle_alpha   90.00
_cell.angle_beta   90.00
_cell.angle_gamma   90.00
#
_symmetry.space_group_name_H-M   'P 1'
#
loop_
_entity.id
_entity.type
_entity.pdbx_description
1 polymer ?
#
loop_
_entity_poly.entity_id
_entity_poly.type
_entity_poly.pdbx_seq_one_letter_code
_entity_poly.pdbx_strand_id
1 'polypeptide(L)'
;MRFSWSETYRRRHGRQAKSLGCAQLFNDHNPPHFHARYGRSKALVSIETGDIFAGDLPRTAKRLVKEWAQSHQTELRNNWIRAQAEGDLERIPGPDGAG
;
A
#
# COMPACT_ATOMS: atom_id res chain seq x y z
N MET A 1 2.14 -15.38 -1.01
CA MET A 1 2.69 -14.17 -1.70
C MET A 1 3.42 -13.33 -0.64
N ARG A 2 4.41 -12.49 -0.99
CA ARG A 2 5.08 -11.61 0.00
C ARG A 2 4.77 -10.16 -0.32
N PHE A 3 3.89 -9.55 0.46
CA PHE A 3 3.61 -8.12 0.41
C PHE A 3 4.73 -7.41 1.15
N SER A 4 5.56 -6.66 0.42
CA SER A 4 6.61 -5.83 1.01
C SER A 4 6.09 -4.40 1.01
N TRP A 5 5.72 -3.92 2.19
CA TRP A 5 5.69 -2.49 2.45
C TRP A 5 7.12 -1.95 2.32
N SER A 6 7.24 -0.69 1.90
CA SER A 6 8.47 -0.01 1.49
C SER A 6 9.65 -0.22 2.46
N GLU A 7 10.78 -0.57 1.89
CA GLU A 7 12.07 -0.74 2.56
C GLU A 7 12.75 0.64 2.79
N THR A 8 12.07 1.53 3.51
CA THR A 8 12.62 2.82 3.95
C THR A 8 12.68 2.97 5.48
N TYR A 9 12.34 1.91 6.23
CA TYR A 9 12.42 1.90 7.69
C TYR A 9 13.78 1.39 8.20
N ARG A 10 14.88 2.04 7.78
CA ARG A 10 16.18 1.85 8.44
C ARG A 10 17.10 3.05 8.23
N ARG A 11 16.90 4.12 9.00
CA ARG A 11 18.02 4.89 9.60
C ARG A 11 17.55 5.84 10.69
N ARG A 12 18.40 5.90 11.72
CA ARG A 12 18.34 6.62 13.00
C ARG A 12 18.28 8.15 12.91
N HIS A 13 17.70 8.72 13.98
CA HIS A 13 18.03 9.95 14.75
C HIS A 13 18.26 11.29 14.03
N GLY A 14 17.63 12.34 14.58
CA GLY A 14 18.33 13.60 14.87
C GLY A 14 17.59 14.88 14.49
N ARG A 15 17.11 15.59 15.54
CA ARG A 15 16.95 17.05 15.73
C ARG A 15 16.48 17.94 14.56
N GLN A 16 15.40 18.66 14.87
CA GLN A 16 15.04 20.04 14.49
C GLN A 16 15.63 20.65 13.21
N ALA A 17 14.77 21.10 12.30
CA ALA A 17 14.71 22.52 11.89
C ALA A 17 13.63 22.80 10.83
N LYS A 18 12.80 23.80 11.18
CA LYS A 18 12.29 24.88 10.31
C LYS A 18 11.20 24.52 9.29
N SER A 19 9.98 24.84 9.72
CA SER A 19 8.82 25.18 8.90
C SER A 19 9.16 26.14 7.76
N LEU A 20 8.96 25.67 6.54
CA LEU A 20 8.57 26.50 5.40
C LEU A 20 7.28 25.89 4.86
N GLY A 21 6.19 26.61 5.06
CA GLY A 21 4.88 26.20 4.60
C GLY A 21 4.84 26.17 3.08
N CYS A 22 4.46 25.02 2.56
CA CYS A 22 3.68 24.92 1.34
C CYS A 22 2.65 23.81 1.58
N ALA A 23 1.40 24.19 1.89
CA ALA A 23 0.27 23.27 1.89
C ALA A 23 -0.08 22.96 0.42
N GLN A 24 0.82 22.27 -0.27
CA GLN A 24 0.64 21.95 -1.68
C GLN A 24 -0.16 20.64 -1.83
N LEU A 25 -1.48 20.88 -1.84
CA LEU A 25 -2.50 20.20 -2.63
C LEU A 25 -2.63 18.67 -2.50
N PHE A 26 -3.71 18.30 -1.81
CA PHE A 26 -4.47 17.06 -1.89
C PHE A 26 -4.89 16.59 -3.31
N ASN A 27 -4.29 17.14 -4.38
CA ASN A 27 -4.63 16.90 -5.78
C ASN A 27 -3.53 16.14 -6.56
N ASP A 28 -2.42 15.78 -5.92
CA ASP A 28 -1.31 15.01 -6.53
C ASP A 28 -1.04 13.70 -5.77
N HIS A 29 -2.02 13.24 -4.99
CA HIS A 29 -1.94 11.96 -4.32
C HIS A 29 -2.47 10.88 -5.26
N ASN A 30 -1.58 9.95 -5.64
CA ASN A 30 -2.00 8.65 -6.14
C ASN A 30 -3.16 8.15 -5.26
N PRO A 31 -4.21 7.55 -5.85
CA PRO A 31 -5.28 6.97 -5.06
C PRO A 31 -4.68 6.08 -3.96
N PRO A 32 -5.34 5.95 -2.79
CA PRO A 32 -4.92 5.01 -1.76
C PRO A 32 -4.58 3.67 -2.39
N HIS A 33 -3.36 3.18 -2.17
CA HIS A 33 -2.83 2.03 -2.89
C HIS A 33 -1.96 1.15 -2.02
N PHE A 34 -1.79 -0.10 -2.45
CA PHE A 34 -0.85 -1.03 -1.84
C PHE A 34 0.02 -1.69 -2.93
N HIS A 35 1.17 -2.21 -2.51
CA HIS A 35 2.11 -2.90 -3.39
C HIS A 35 1.80 -4.40 -3.40
N ALA A 36 1.45 -4.92 -4.58
CA ALA A 36 1.27 -6.36 -4.79
C ALA A 36 2.51 -6.97 -5.46
N ARG A 37 2.95 -8.15 -4.98
CA ARG A 37 4.07 -8.89 -5.57
C ARG A 37 3.72 -10.36 -5.78
N TYR A 38 3.90 -10.84 -7.00
CA TYR A 38 3.70 -12.24 -7.38
C TYR A 38 4.91 -12.77 -8.14
N GLY A 39 5.72 -13.61 -7.49
CA GLY A 39 7.00 -14.05 -8.02
C GLY A 39 7.94 -12.85 -8.30
N ARG A 40 8.25 -12.63 -9.57
CA ARG A 40 9.06 -11.50 -10.07
C ARG A 40 8.24 -10.26 -10.44
N SER A 41 6.92 -10.41 -10.58
CA SER A 41 6.00 -9.34 -10.97
C SER A 41 5.63 -8.46 -9.78
N LYS A 42 5.46 -7.16 -10.02
CA LYS A 42 5.09 -6.14 -9.02
C LYS A 42 4.07 -5.19 -9.63
N ALA A 43 3.11 -4.76 -8.82
CA ALA A 43 2.10 -3.79 -9.23
C ALA A 43 1.67 -2.89 -8.07
N LEU A 44 1.21 -1.68 -8.41
CA LEU A 44 0.49 -0.77 -7.55
C LEU A 44 -1.01 -0.98 -7.78
N VAL A 45 -1.73 -1.25 -6.70
CA VAL A 45 -3.15 -1.60 -6.73
C VAL A 45 -3.93 -0.57 -5.94
N SER A 46 -4.97 -0.01 -6.54
CA SER A 46 -5.90 0.89 -5.86
C SER A 46 -6.67 0.13 -4.77
N ILE A 47 -6.69 0.67 -3.55
CA ILE A 47 -7.51 0.14 -2.44
C ILE A 47 -9.00 0.31 -2.75
N GLU A 48 -9.38 1.39 -3.43
CA GLU A 48 -10.78 1.71 -3.76
C GLU A 48 -11.40 0.74 -4.77
N THR A 49 -10.65 0.37 -5.81
CA THR A 49 -11.19 -0.40 -6.94
C THR A 49 -10.64 -1.82 -7.03
N GLY A 50 -9.49 -2.08 -6.41
CA GLY A 50 -8.69 -3.29 -6.63
C GLY A 50 -7.99 -3.32 -7.98
N ASP A 51 -8.03 -2.23 -8.76
CA ASP A 51 -7.42 -2.16 -10.08
C ASP A 51 -5.93 -1.79 -10.01
N ILE A 52 -5.17 -2.35 -10.95
CA ILE A 52 -3.75 -2.04 -11.12
C ILE A 52 -3.65 -0.78 -11.98
N PHE A 53 -2.97 0.24 -11.46
CA PHE A 53 -2.70 1.48 -12.21
C PHE A 53 -1.21 1.66 -12.54
N ALA A 54 -0.32 0.83 -11.97
CA ALA A 54 1.10 0.82 -12.31
C ALA A 54 1.72 -0.57 -12.11
N GLY A 55 2.66 -0.94 -12.97
CA GLY A 55 3.26 -2.28 -12.98
C GLY A 55 2.33 -3.33 -13.60
N ASP A 56 2.63 -4.61 -13.36
CA ASP A 56 1.84 -5.71 -13.94
C ASP A 56 1.89 -6.96 -13.07
N LEU A 57 0.83 -7.76 -13.15
CA LEU A 57 0.75 -9.09 -12.57
C LEU A 57 0.20 -10.08 -13.62
N PRO A 58 0.56 -11.37 -13.55
CA PRO A 58 -0.09 -12.39 -14.38
C PRO A 58 -1.60 -12.40 -14.16
N ARG A 59 -2.37 -12.77 -15.19
CA ARG A 59 -3.86 -12.74 -15.19
C ARG A 59 -4.48 -13.36 -13.94
N THR A 60 -3.98 -14.52 -13.51
CA THR A 60 -4.48 -15.21 -12.30
C THR A 60 -4.21 -14.39 -11.04
N ALA A 61 -3.02 -13.81 -10.90
CA ALA A 61 -2.65 -12.98 -9.76
C ALA A 61 -3.44 -11.65 -9.74
N LYS A 62 -3.70 -11.03 -10.90
CA LYS A 62 -4.58 -9.84 -11.00
C LYS A 62 -5.95 -10.12 -10.40
N ARG A 63 -6.57 -11.22 -10.82
CA ARG A 63 -7.90 -11.62 -10.34
C ARG A 63 -7.91 -11.86 -8.83
N LEU A 64 -6.94 -12.64 -8.32
CA LEU A 64 -6.82 -12.93 -6.89
C LEU A 64 -6.62 -11.66 -6.06
N VAL A 65 -5.73 -10.77 -6.49
CA VAL A 65 -5.45 -9.52 -5.77
C VAL A 65 -6.65 -8.59 -5.77
N LYS A 66 -7.40 -8.52 -6.89
CA LYS A 66 -8.62 -7.70 -6.97
C LYS A 66 -9.71 -8.22 -6.04
N GLU A 67 -10.01 -9.52 -6.09
CA GLU A 67 -10.99 -10.15 -5.20
C GLU A 67 -10.61 -9.95 -3.73
N TRP A 68 -9.34 -10.19 -3.39
CA TRP A 68 -8.84 -9.98 -2.03
C TRP A 68 -8.93 -8.53 -1.56
N ALA A 69 -8.56 -7.56 -2.41
CA ALA A 69 -8.63 -6.14 -2.09
C ALA A 69 -10.07 -5.69 -1.83
N GLN A 70 -11.02 -6.22 -2.59
CA GLN A 70 -12.45 -5.92 -2.39
C GLN A 70 -12.97 -6.49 -1.07
N SER A 71 -12.56 -7.70 -0.68
CA SER A 71 -12.96 -8.30 0.60
C SER A 71 -12.32 -7.64 1.82
N HIS A 72 -11.14 -7.03 1.69
CA HIS A 72 -10.38 -6.43 2.80
C HIS A 72 -10.27 -4.89 2.68
N GLN A 73 -11.18 -4.25 1.93
CA GLN A 73 -11.09 -2.82 1.63
C GLN A 73 -11.04 -1.95 2.89
N THR A 74 -11.85 -2.26 3.89
CA THR A 74 -11.89 -1.51 5.16
C THR A 74 -10.56 -1.60 5.90
N GLU A 75 -9.99 -2.79 6.00
CA GLU A 75 -8.70 -3.02 6.66
C GLU A 75 -7.56 -2.32 5.92
N LEU A 76 -7.56 -2.40 4.59
CA LEU A 76 -6.60 -1.70 3.75
C LEU A 76 -6.68 -0.18 3.92
N ARG A 77 -7.89 0.38 3.99
CA ARG A 77 -8.10 1.82 4.22
C ARG A 77 -7.63 2.23 5.61
N ASN A 78 -7.91 1.43 6.63
CA ASN A 78 -7.43 1.70 8.00
C ASN A 78 -5.90 1.69 8.06
N ASN A 79 -5.26 0.71 7.43
CA ASN A 79 -3.80 0.68 7.32
C ASN A 79 -3.24 1.85 6.52
N TRP A 80 -3.91 2.29 5.45
CA TRP A 80 -3.52 3.48 4.70
C TRP A 80 -3.55 4.75 5.57
N ILE A 81 -4.57 4.90 6.41
CA ILE A 81 -4.67 6.02 7.36
C ILE A 81 -3.55 5.93 8.40
N ARG A 82 -3.29 4.74 8.97
CA ARG A 82 -2.22 4.52 9.95
C ARG A 82 -0.84 4.80 9.35
N ALA A 83 -0.59 4.36 8.12
CA ALA A 83 0.67 4.60 7.41
C ALA A 83 0.96 6.10 7.26
N GLN A 84 -0.07 6.91 6.97
CA GLN A 84 0.06 8.36 6.87
C GLN A 84 0.31 9.04 8.23
N ALA A 85 -0.19 8.44 9.31
CA ALA A 85 -0.03 8.93 10.68
C ALA A 85 1.21 8.35 11.41
N GLU A 86 2.11 7.66 10.69
CA GLU A 86 3.26 6.91 11.25
C GLU A 86 2.88 5.86 12.32
N GLY A 87 1.65 5.36 12.29
CA GLY A 87 1.15 4.33 13.19
C GLY A 87 1.53 2.90 12.77
N ASP A 88 1.38 1.97 13.70
CA ASP A 88 1.60 0.54 13.44
C ASP A 88 0.53 -0.03 12.50
N LEU A 89 0.98 -0.68 11.42
CA LEU A 89 0.10 -1.34 10.47
C LEU A 89 -0.40 -2.68 11.04
N GLU A 90 -1.69 -2.93 10.87
CA GLU A 90 -2.27 -4.23 11.16
C GLU A 90 -1.95 -5.24 10.06
N ARG A 91 -1.75 -6.49 10.46
CA ARG A 91 -1.55 -7.58 9.50
C ARG A 91 -2.90 -8.00 8.93
N ILE A 92 -3.04 -7.84 7.61
CA ILE A 92 -4.16 -8.36 6.84
C ILE A 92 -3.72 -9.70 6.24
N PRO A 93 -4.46 -10.81 6.44
CA PRO A 93 -4.15 -12.11 5.83
C PRO A 93 -4.02 -11.99 4.31
N GLY A 94 -3.07 -12.71 3.69
CA GLY A 94 -2.91 -12.68 2.23
C GLY A 94 -4.06 -13.37 1.47
N PRO A 95 -4.15 -13.18 0.13
CA PRO A 95 -5.14 -13.84 -0.73
C PRO A 95 -5.09 -15.37 -0.70
N ASP A 96 -3.95 -15.93 -0.32
CA ASP A 96 -3.69 -17.36 -0.17
C ASP A 96 -3.99 -17.87 1.26
N GLY A 97 -4.52 -17.03 2.15
CA GLY A 97 -4.74 -17.36 3.56
C GLY A 97 -3.45 -17.57 4.36
N ALA A 98 -2.29 -17.40 3.71
CA ALA A 98 -1.00 -17.46 4.37
C ALA A 98 -0.78 -16.13 5.08
N GLY A 99 -0.97 -16.17 6.40
CA GLY A 99 -0.56 -15.07 7.27
C GLY A 99 0.97 -15.04 7.42
#